data_AF-A0A6G2Q3N5-F1
#
_entry.id   AF-A0A6G2Q3N5-F1
#
_cell.length_a   1.000
_cell.length_b   1.000
_cell.length_c   1.000
_cell.angle_alpha   90.00
_cell.angle_beta   90.00
_cell.angle_gamma   90.00
#
_symmetry.space_group_name_H-M   'P 1'
#
loop_
_entity.id
_entity.type
_entity.pdbx_description
1 polymer ?
#
loop_
_entity_poly.entity_id
_entity_poly.type
_entity_poly.pdbx_seq_one_letter_code
_entity_poly.pdbx_strand_id
1 'polypeptide(L)' 'MAGPTWEYDGYQAERERLRESLCTLGNGYVATRGALPECTADELHYPGTYAAGLYNRLTS' A
#
# COMPACT_ATOMS: atom_id res chain seq x y z
N MET A 1 -1.63 25.70 3.00
CA MET A 1 -0.53 25.65 2.01
C MET A 1 -0.51 24.24 1.47
N ALA A 2 -0.84 24.03 0.19
CA ALA A 2 -0.70 22.70 -0.39
C ALA A 2 0.80 22.42 -0.62
N GLY A 3 1.28 21.27 -0.14
CA GLY A 3 2.63 20.80 -0.43
C GLY A 3 2.75 20.26 -1.86
N PRO A 4 3.93 19.78 -2.27
CA PRO A 4 4.08 19.10 -3.55
C PRO A 4 3.15 17.89 -3.63
N THR A 5 2.55 17.68 -4.80
CA THR A 5 1.71 16.52 -5.10
C THR A 5 2.51 15.55 -5.97
N TRP A 6 2.45 14.26 -5.66
CA TRP A 6 3.01 13.20 -6.50
C TRP A 6 1.88 12.50 -7.24
N GLU A 7 2.07 12.33 -8.55
CA GLU A 7 1.06 11.78 -9.44
C GLU A 7 1.70 10.72 -10.34
N TYR A 8 0.89 9.73 -10.69
CA TYR A 8 1.22 8.72 -11.68
C TYR A 8 0.16 8.77 -12.77
N ASP A 9 0.61 8.78 -14.03
CA ASP A 9 -0.28 8.68 -15.18
C ASP A 9 -0.31 7.25 -15.73
N GLY A 10 -1.49 6.82 -16.14
CA GLY A 10 -1.77 5.49 -16.69
C GLY A 10 -1.48 4.31 -15.75
N TYR A 11 -1.95 3.12 -16.16
CA TYR A 11 -1.70 1.86 -15.47
C TYR A 11 -0.48 1.14 -16.07
N GLN A 12 0.43 0.65 -15.22
CA GLN A 12 1.60 -0.13 -15.61
C GLN A 12 1.76 -1.28 -14.62
N ALA A 13 1.26 -2.46 -14.98
CA ALA A 13 1.19 -3.65 -14.12
C ALA A 13 2.51 -3.94 -13.39
N GLU A 14 3.63 -3.85 -14.09
CA GLU A 14 4.98 -4.10 -13.56
C GLU A 14 5.43 -3.08 -12.51
N ARG A 15 4.75 -1.94 -12.39
CA ARG A 15 5.05 -0.87 -11.44
C ARG A 15 4.09 -0.80 -10.26
N GLU A 16 3.03 -1.58 -10.24
CA GLU A 16 1.96 -1.43 -9.24
C GLU A 16 2.47 -1.69 -7.82
N ARG A 17 3.29 -2.72 -7.58
CA ARG A 17 3.91 -2.93 -6.26
C ARG A 17 4.73 -1.74 -5.75
N LEU A 18 5.41 -1.03 -6.65
CA LEU A 18 6.17 0.17 -6.31
C LEU A 18 5.21 1.31 -5.95
N ARG A 19 4.19 1.56 -6.78
CA ARG A 19 3.17 2.59 -6.56
C ARG A 19 2.43 2.36 -5.24
N GLU A 20 2.00 1.14 -4.97
CA GLU A 20 1.37 0.76 -3.70
C GLU A 20 2.25 1.08 -2.48
N SER A 21 3.58 0.90 -2.61
CA SER A 21 4.54 1.21 -1.55
C SER A 21 4.71 2.73 -1.37
N LEU A 22 4.89 3.48 -2.46
CA LEU A 22 5.12 4.93 -2.43
C LEU A 22 3.86 5.73 -2.09
N CYS A 23 2.68 5.24 -2.47
CA CYS A 23 1.39 5.83 -2.19
C CYS A 23 0.74 5.26 -0.91
N THR A 24 1.51 4.59 -0.04
CA THR A 24 1.02 4.15 1.27
C THR A 24 0.66 5.35 2.12
N LEU A 25 -0.52 5.33 2.74
CA LEU A 25 -0.95 6.32 3.72
C LEU A 25 -0.88 5.74 5.13
N GLY A 26 -0.42 6.53 6.09
CA GLY A 26 -0.36 6.13 7.49
C GLY A 26 -0.24 7.32 8.44
N ASN A 27 -0.56 7.06 9.71
CA ASN A 27 -0.59 8.08 10.78
C ASN A 27 0.25 7.68 12.01
N GLY A 28 1.11 6.67 11.86
CA GLY A 28 1.91 6.10 12.95
C GLY A 28 1.18 5.04 13.78
N TYR A 29 -0.15 4.99 13.73
CA TYR A 29 -0.95 3.91 14.35
C TYR A 29 -1.37 2.85 13.34
N VAL A 30 -1.79 3.26 12.15
CA VAL A 30 -2.13 2.39 11.02
C VAL A 30 -1.42 2.84 9.75
N ALA A 31 -1.21 1.89 8.83
CA ALA A 31 -0.76 2.14 7.48
C ALA A 31 -1.48 1.23 6.48
N THR A 32 -1.96 1.78 5.37
CA THR A 32 -2.59 1.03 4.26
C THR A 32 -1.81 1.29 2.99
N ARG A 33 -1.39 0.21 2.31
CA ARG A 33 -0.73 0.29 1.00
C ARG A 33 -1.66 0.95 -0.02
N GLY A 34 -1.10 1.72 -0.93
CA GLY A 34 -1.84 2.44 -1.98
C GLY A 34 -2.36 1.56 -3.11
N ALA A 35 -2.85 0.36 -2.80
CA ALA A 35 -3.50 -0.52 -3.78
C ALA A 35 -4.90 0.01 -4.10
N LEU A 36 -5.37 -0.26 -5.32
CA LEU A 36 -6.77 0.02 -5.67
C LEU A 36 -7.69 -0.85 -4.79
N PRO A 37 -8.81 -0.30 -4.29
CA PRO A 37 -9.69 -0.99 -3.34
C PRO A 37 -10.35 -2.26 -3.91
N GLU A 38 -10.48 -2.37 -5.22
CA GLU A 38 -10.97 -3.55 -5.93
C GLU A 38 -9.93 -4.66 -6.11
N CYS A 39 -8.65 -4.39 -5.86
CA CYS A 39 -7.59 -5.38 -6.03
C CYS A 39 -7.55 -6.39 -4.88
N THR A 40 -7.34 -7.65 -5.23
CA THR A 40 -6.99 -8.72 -4.29
C THR A 40 -5.51 -9.04 -4.36
N ALA A 41 -4.97 -9.75 -3.36
CA ALA A 41 -3.57 -10.17 -3.40
C ALA A 41 -3.33 -11.17 -4.54
N ASP A 42 -2.39 -10.84 -5.42
CA ASP A 42 -1.97 -11.67 -6.55
C ASP A 42 -0.49 -11.40 -6.92
N GLU A 43 -0.10 -11.73 -8.15
CA GLU A 43 1.27 -11.51 -8.63
C GLU A 43 1.62 -10.02 -8.77
N LEU A 44 0.65 -9.17 -9.11
CA LEU A 44 0.83 -7.75 -9.39
C LEU A 44 0.53 -6.88 -8.17
N HIS A 45 -0.52 -7.20 -7.42
CA HIS A 45 -1.04 -6.40 -6.33
C HIS A 45 -0.83 -7.07 -4.98
N TYR A 46 -0.44 -6.27 -3.99
CA TYR A 46 -0.29 -6.73 -2.62
C TYR A 46 -1.02 -5.77 -1.66
N PRO A 47 -2.36 -5.77 -1.67
CA PRO A 47 -3.15 -4.94 -0.76
C PRO A 47 -2.88 -5.36 0.68
N GLY A 48 -2.73 -4.38 1.57
CA GLY A 48 -2.43 -4.65 2.97
C GLY A 48 -2.65 -3.43 3.86
N THR A 49 -3.26 -3.67 5.02
CA THR A 49 -3.42 -2.71 6.11
C THR A 49 -2.79 -3.28 7.36
N TYR A 50 -1.93 -2.48 7.99
CA TYR A 50 -1.14 -2.87 9.15
C TYR A 50 -1.45 -1.92 10.30
N ALA A 51 -1.64 -2.48 11.50
CA ALA A 51 -1.71 -1.72 12.74
C ALA A 51 -0.38 -1.85 13.50
N ALA A 52 0.14 -0.74 13.99
CA ALA A 52 1.38 -0.71 14.76
C ALA A 52 1.23 -1.59 16.02
N GLY A 53 2.21 -2.49 16.21
CA GLY A 53 2.21 -3.43 17.34
C GLY A 53 1.30 -4.65 17.18
N LEU A 54 0.55 -4.79 16.08
CA LEU A 54 -0.22 -5.99 15.79
C LEU A 54 0.59 -6.94 14.90
N TYR A 55 1.10 -8.01 15.50
CA TYR A 55 1.88 -9.04 14.81
C TYR A 55 1.34 -10.43 15.12
N ASN A 56 1.39 -11.32 14.13
CA ASN A 56 1.13 -12.73 14.34
C ASN A 56 2.38 -13.39 14.97
N ARG A 57 2.18 -14.22 16.00
CA ARG A 57 3.24 -14.94 16.72
C ARG A 57 3.29 -16.42 16.34
N LEU A 58 2.82 -16.79 15.16
CA LEU A 58 2.67 -18.18 14.76
C LEU A 58 3.95 -18.99 15.05
N THR A 59 3.84 -20.00 15.90
CA THR A 59 4.96 -20.89 16.31
C THR A 59 4.94 -22.24 15.58
N SER A 60 3.88 -22.50 14.81
CA SER A 60 3.66 -23.72 14.02
C SER A 60 2.56 -23.49 13.01
#